data_AF-A0A1G0GIE3-F1
#
_entry.id   AF-A0A1G0GIE3-F1
#
_cell.length_a   1.000
_cell.length_b   1.000
_cell.length_c   1.000
_cell.angle_alpha   90.00
_cell.angle_beta   90.00
_cell.angle_gamma   90.00
#
_symmetry.space_group_name_H-M   'P 1'
#
loop_
_entity.id
_entity.type
_entity.pdbx_description
1 polymer ?
#
loop_
_entity_poly.entity_id
_entity_poly.type
_entity_poly.pdbx_seq_one_letter_code
_entity_poly.pdbx_strand_id
1 'polypeptide(L)'
;MNTKLLCAALCWFTLTANACTHSSLLSNTPLYFYHHYLGIYNIYLAPTLTAIDNGDSGRGYPYYKKRWRGKCPHHLRGKKCVEFTVYPNNDNFSPRGIMKKIKKYTHGKRNRGEVRIITNYAETKYVYTTNHEKKFCGPYAL
;
A
#
# COMPACT_ATOMS: atom_id res chain seq x y z
N MET A 1 -0.03 -29.79 -47.58
CA MET A 1 -1.34 -29.92 -46.91
C MET A 1 -1.04 -30.37 -45.48
N ASN A 2 -0.94 -29.50 -44.47
CA ASN A 2 -1.95 -28.68 -43.78
C ASN A 2 -2.84 -29.49 -42.81
N THR A 3 -2.53 -29.43 -41.51
CA THR A 3 -3.42 -29.48 -40.31
C THR A 3 -2.51 -29.40 -39.07
N LYS A 4 -2.15 -28.22 -38.55
CA LYS A 4 -2.87 -27.37 -37.59
C LYS A 4 -3.30 -28.04 -36.28
N LEU A 5 -2.65 -27.55 -35.21
CA LEU A 5 -3.19 -27.10 -33.91
C LEU A 5 -3.94 -28.08 -33.00
N LEU A 6 -3.42 -28.20 -31.77
CA LEU A 6 -4.24 -28.03 -30.57
C LEU A 6 -3.50 -27.15 -29.55
N CYS A 7 -4.10 -25.99 -29.29
CA CYS A 7 -3.69 -24.99 -28.34
C CYS A 7 -3.68 -25.52 -26.90
N ALA A 8 -2.52 -25.51 -26.25
CA ALA A 8 -2.46 -25.33 -24.80
C ALA A 8 -2.26 -23.85 -24.52
N ALA A 9 -3.37 -23.10 -24.48
CA ALA A 9 -3.40 -21.74 -23.98
C ALA A 9 -3.17 -21.79 -22.47
N LEU A 10 -1.89 -21.84 -22.07
CA LEU A 10 -1.47 -21.51 -20.71
C LEU A 10 -1.82 -20.04 -20.49
N CYS A 11 -2.95 -19.80 -19.83
CA CYS A 11 -3.29 -18.53 -19.20
C CYS A 11 -2.17 -18.18 -18.22
N TRP A 12 -1.16 -17.49 -18.72
CA TRP A 12 -0.25 -16.74 -17.88
C TRP A 12 -1.07 -15.61 -17.28
N PHE A 13 -1.53 -15.81 -16.05
CA PHE A 13 -1.79 -14.69 -15.16
C PHE A 13 -0.44 -14.01 -14.92
N THR A 14 -0.05 -13.15 -15.86
CA THR A 14 0.93 -12.12 -15.58
C THR A 14 0.29 -11.26 -14.51
N LEU A 15 0.65 -11.52 -13.24
CA LEU A 15 0.57 -10.50 -12.20
C LEU A 15 1.34 -9.33 -12.79
N THR A 16 0.62 -8.33 -13.30
CA THR A 16 1.23 -7.08 -13.71
C THR A 16 1.97 -6.58 -12.48
N ALA A 17 3.30 -6.64 -12.54
CA ALA A 17 4.12 -6.00 -11.54
C ALA A 17 3.77 -4.52 -11.64
N ASN A 18 2.90 -4.03 -10.75
CA ASN A 18 2.47 -2.63 -10.75
C ASN A 18 3.73 -1.77 -10.78
N ALA A 19 4.00 -1.20 -11.96
CA ALA A 19 5.07 -0.24 -12.14
C ALA A 19 4.75 0.90 -11.18
N CYS A 20 5.75 1.33 -10.41
CA CYS A 20 5.57 2.43 -9.49
C CYS A 20 5.20 3.66 -10.30
N THR A 21 4.01 4.20 -10.08
CA THR A 21 3.51 5.39 -10.78
C THR A 21 3.32 6.49 -9.76
N HIS A 22 3.69 7.71 -10.15
CA HIS A 22 3.24 8.89 -9.42
C HIS A 22 1.73 8.98 -9.65
N SER A 23 0.95 8.55 -8.67
CA SER A 23 -0.50 8.44 -8.80
C SER A 23 -1.19 8.79 -7.49
N SER A 24 -2.30 9.51 -7.62
CA SER A 24 -3.26 9.78 -6.55
C SER A 24 -4.23 8.62 -6.33
N LEU A 25 -4.23 7.61 -7.23
CA LEU A 25 -5.07 6.42 -7.19
C LEU A 25 -4.26 5.16 -7.53
N LEU A 26 -4.26 4.17 -6.64
CA LEU A 26 -3.73 2.84 -6.92
C LEU A 26 -4.88 1.89 -7.28
N SER A 27 -5.13 1.73 -8.57
CA SER A 27 -6.19 0.85 -9.08
C SER A 27 -5.84 -0.62 -8.93
N ASN A 28 -6.87 -1.44 -8.69
CA ASN A 28 -6.75 -2.91 -8.63
C ASN A 28 -5.64 -3.41 -7.69
N THR A 29 -5.46 -2.75 -6.55
CA THR A 29 -4.42 -3.11 -5.57
C THR A 29 -4.87 -4.31 -4.74
N PRO A 30 -4.19 -5.47 -4.84
CA PRO A 30 -4.49 -6.59 -3.97
C PRO A 30 -4.01 -6.30 -2.55
N LEU A 31 -4.90 -6.45 -1.58
CA LEU A 31 -4.57 -6.30 -0.16
C LEU A 31 -4.56 -7.65 0.53
N TYR A 32 -3.58 -7.83 1.41
CA TYR A 32 -3.48 -8.99 2.27
C TYR A 32 -3.40 -8.53 3.73
N PHE A 33 -3.84 -9.35 4.66
CA PHE A 33 -3.47 -9.26 6.07
C PHE A 33 -2.59 -10.46 6.39
N TYR A 34 -1.28 -10.23 6.43
CA TYR A 34 -0.30 -11.33 6.42
C TYR A 34 -0.56 -12.26 5.22
N HIS A 35 -0.77 -13.56 5.44
CA HIS A 35 -1.00 -14.51 4.36
C HIS A 35 -2.44 -14.55 3.85
N HIS A 36 -3.38 -13.83 4.49
CA HIS A 36 -4.80 -13.85 4.12
C HIS A 36 -5.12 -12.78 3.08
N TYR A 37 -5.64 -13.20 1.94
CA TYR A 37 -6.12 -12.29 0.90
C TYR A 37 -7.42 -11.60 1.35
N LEU A 38 -7.45 -10.27 1.26
CA LEU A 38 -8.62 -9.47 1.65
C LEU A 38 -9.47 -9.06 0.46
N GLY A 39 -8.93 -9.13 -0.76
CA GLY A 39 -9.59 -8.62 -1.98
C GLY A 39 -8.69 -7.68 -2.79
N ILE A 40 -9.23 -7.21 -3.90
CA ILE A 40 -8.65 -6.18 -4.78
C ILE A 40 -9.41 -4.88 -4.56
N TYR A 41 -8.69 -3.78 -4.38
CA TYR A 41 -9.26 -2.49 -4.01
C TYR A 41 -8.65 -1.34 -4.83
N ASN A 42 -9.45 -0.32 -5.05
CA ASN A 42 -8.97 0.98 -5.52
C ASN A 42 -8.59 1.82 -4.30
N ILE A 43 -7.32 2.21 -4.20
CA ILE A 43 -6.80 2.97 -3.04
C ILE A 43 -6.57 4.43 -3.45
N TYR A 44 -7.34 5.33 -2.85
CA TYR A 44 -7.20 6.77 -3.06
C TYR A 44 -6.14 7.35 -2.12
N LEU A 45 -4.99 7.73 -2.68
CA LEU A 45 -3.93 8.40 -1.94
C LEU A 45 -4.18 9.91 -1.83
N ALA A 46 -4.87 10.52 -2.81
CA ALA A 46 -5.10 11.96 -2.88
C ALA A 46 -5.57 12.59 -1.56
N PRO A 47 -6.63 12.10 -0.88
CA PRO A 47 -7.08 12.70 0.37
C PRO A 47 -6.01 12.70 1.47
N THR A 48 -5.15 11.68 1.50
CA THR A 48 -4.04 11.62 2.46
C THR A 48 -2.92 12.58 2.05
N LEU A 49 -2.56 12.63 0.76
CA LEU A 49 -1.51 13.51 0.25
C LEU A 49 -1.87 14.98 0.46
N THR A 50 -3.11 15.39 0.16
CA THR A 50 -3.61 16.74 0.41
C THR A 50 -3.56 17.09 1.90
N ALA A 51 -3.91 16.15 2.77
CA ALA A 51 -3.85 16.40 4.21
C ALA A 51 -2.41 16.49 4.73
N ILE A 52 -1.45 15.78 4.11
CA ILE A 52 -0.03 15.95 4.40
C ILE A 52 0.43 17.37 4.01
N ASP A 53 0.09 17.80 2.79
CA ASP A 53 0.48 19.11 2.25
C ASP A 53 -0.11 20.27 3.10
N ASN A 54 -1.34 20.11 3.57
CA ASN A 54 -1.98 21.08 4.48
C ASN A 54 -1.45 21.04 5.93
N GLY A 55 -0.58 20.08 6.28
CA GLY A 55 -0.05 19.92 7.64
C GLY A 55 -1.02 19.29 8.64
N ASP A 56 -2.07 18.61 8.17
CA ASP A 56 -3.12 18.05 9.02
C ASP A 56 -2.60 16.87 9.87
N SER A 57 -2.98 16.88 11.15
CA SER A 57 -2.61 15.83 12.12
C SER A 57 -3.72 14.77 12.32
N GLY A 58 -4.34 14.34 11.21
CA GLY A 58 -5.46 13.42 11.20
C GLY A 58 -5.23 12.09 11.96
N ARG A 59 -6.26 11.64 12.68
CA ARG A 59 -6.38 10.31 13.30
C ARG A 59 -7.71 9.67 12.89
N GLY A 60 -7.76 9.00 11.75
CA GLY A 60 -8.99 8.33 11.28
C GLY A 60 -9.03 8.23 9.77
N TYR A 61 -10.02 7.52 9.21
CA TYR A 61 -10.17 7.42 7.76
C TYR A 61 -10.04 8.81 7.08
N PRO A 62 -9.27 8.95 5.98
CA PRO A 62 -8.66 7.88 5.19
C PRO A 62 -7.28 7.40 5.66
N TYR A 63 -6.69 8.02 6.69
CA TYR A 63 -5.33 7.68 7.11
C TYR A 63 -5.04 7.82 8.61
N TYR A 64 -4.06 7.05 9.09
CA TYR A 64 -3.50 7.20 10.42
C TYR A 64 -2.05 7.68 10.36
N LYS A 65 -1.79 8.89 10.88
CA LYS A 65 -0.44 9.48 11.00
C LYS A 65 0.28 8.95 12.24
N LYS A 66 1.52 8.47 12.07
CA LYS A 66 2.39 8.07 13.19
C LYS A 66 3.86 8.20 12.83
N ARG A 67 4.72 8.23 13.85
CA ARG A 67 6.18 8.18 13.63
C ARG A 67 6.58 6.85 13.01
N TRP A 68 7.37 6.90 11.93
CA TRP A 68 7.97 5.70 11.35
C TRP A 68 8.98 5.09 12.32
N ARG A 69 8.76 3.82 12.67
CA ARG A 69 9.65 3.07 13.58
C ARG A 69 10.72 2.27 12.84
N GLY A 70 10.54 2.03 11.54
CA GLY A 70 11.53 1.36 10.70
C GLY A 70 12.67 2.29 10.30
N LYS A 71 13.62 1.75 9.52
CA LYS A 71 14.63 2.58 8.85
C LYS A 71 13.94 3.42 7.78
N CYS A 72 14.21 4.73 7.76
CA CYS A 72 13.73 5.59 6.69
C CYS A 72 14.14 5.04 5.32
N PRO A 73 13.21 4.96 4.34
CA PRO A 73 13.55 4.66 2.96
C PRO A 73 14.70 5.57 2.50
N HIS A 74 15.74 4.97 1.92
CA HIS A 74 16.99 5.67 1.58
C HIS A 74 16.75 6.95 0.76
N HIS A 75 15.76 6.90 -0.13
CA HIS A 75 15.43 8.00 -1.03
C HIS A 75 14.79 9.23 -0.36
N LEU A 76 14.39 9.14 0.92
CA LEU A 76 13.82 10.26 1.68
C LEU A 76 14.86 11.08 2.45
N ARG A 77 16.15 10.69 2.40
CA ARG A 77 17.30 11.41 3.00
C ARG A 77 16.99 11.98 4.40
N GLY A 78 16.97 11.13 5.42
CA GLY A 78 16.74 11.57 6.80
C GLY A 78 16.81 10.45 7.85
N LYS A 79 16.97 10.82 9.12
CA LYS A 79 16.95 9.89 10.28
C LYS A 79 15.55 9.64 10.83
N LYS A 80 14.58 10.52 10.53
CA LYS A 80 13.21 10.47 11.02
C LYS A 80 12.25 10.54 9.83
N CYS A 81 11.25 9.68 9.83
CA CYS A 81 10.20 9.63 8.83
C CYS A 81 8.85 9.58 9.52
N VAL A 82 7.82 9.98 8.79
CA VAL A 82 6.44 9.90 9.24
C VAL A 82 5.74 8.88 8.35
N GLU A 83 4.87 8.07 8.94
CA GLU A 83 4.06 7.09 8.24
C GLU A 83 2.61 7.53 8.28
N PHE A 84 1.96 7.43 7.13
CA PHE A 84 0.53 7.59 6.95
C PHE A 84 0.00 6.25 6.44
N THR A 85 -0.70 5.53 7.32
CA THR A 85 -1.33 4.26 6.98
C THR A 85 -2.67 4.56 6.31
N VAL A 86 -2.81 4.23 5.03
CA VAL A 86 -3.99 4.50 4.19
C VAL A 86 -4.85 3.23 4.06
N TYR A 87 -6.14 3.37 4.34
CA TYR A 87 -7.12 2.29 4.23
C TYR A 87 -8.04 2.47 3.01
N PRO A 88 -8.47 1.39 2.33
CA PRO A 88 -9.33 1.47 1.16
C PRO A 88 -10.70 2.12 1.45
N ASN A 89 -11.23 1.91 2.65
CA ASN A 89 -12.54 2.42 3.08
C ASN A 89 -12.59 2.48 4.62
N ASN A 90 -13.66 3.08 5.15
CA ASN A 90 -13.90 3.20 6.58
C ASN A 90 -14.29 1.84 7.24
N ASP A 91 -14.66 0.85 6.42
CA ASP A 91 -15.18 -0.43 6.88
C ASP A 91 -14.08 -1.43 7.21
N ASN A 92 -13.86 -1.66 8.51
CA ASN A 92 -13.20 -2.86 9.03
C ASN A 92 -11.71 -3.10 8.69
N PHE A 93 -11.01 -2.20 8.00
CA PHE A 93 -9.57 -2.37 7.72
C PHE A 93 -8.65 -1.98 8.88
N SER A 94 -9.19 -1.47 9.99
CA SER A 94 -8.41 -1.42 11.23
C SER A 94 -7.96 -2.84 11.60
N PRO A 95 -6.75 -3.02 12.17
CA PRO A 95 -6.27 -4.35 12.55
C PRO A 95 -7.28 -5.14 13.40
N ARG A 96 -8.01 -4.47 14.29
CA ARG A 96 -9.06 -5.07 15.12
C ARG A 96 -10.25 -5.60 14.31
N GLY A 97 -10.69 -4.85 13.29
CA GLY A 97 -11.78 -5.26 12.39
C GLY A 97 -11.40 -6.47 11.54
N ILE A 98 -10.20 -6.45 10.96
CA ILE A 98 -9.68 -7.57 10.17
C ILE A 98 -9.47 -8.81 11.05
N MET A 99 -8.87 -8.66 12.24
CA MET A 99 -8.65 -9.78 13.17
C MET A 99 -9.95 -10.46 13.59
N LYS A 100 -11.06 -9.74 13.73
CA LYS A 100 -12.38 -10.36 14.00
C LYS A 100 -12.86 -11.26 12.86
N LYS A 101 -12.52 -10.94 11.61
CA LYS A 101 -12.90 -11.73 10.42
C LYS A 101 -12.01 -12.96 10.22
N ILE A 102 -10.76 -12.92 10.67
CA ILE A 102 -9.78 -13.98 10.48
C ILE A 102 -9.67 -14.84 11.75
N LYS A 103 -10.29 -16.03 11.75
CA LYS A 103 -10.37 -16.93 12.93
C LYS A 103 -9.02 -17.47 13.44
N LYS A 104 -7.99 -17.57 12.59
CA LYS A 104 -6.63 -18.00 12.97
C LYS A 104 -5.62 -17.15 12.20
N TYR A 105 -4.76 -16.43 12.92
CA TYR A 105 -3.68 -15.65 12.32
C TYR A 105 -2.36 -16.41 12.43
N THR A 106 -1.61 -16.47 11.33
CA THR A 106 -0.19 -16.82 11.36
C THR A 106 0.61 -15.55 11.08
N HIS A 107 1.65 -15.29 11.88
CA HIS A 107 2.56 -14.18 11.63
C HIS A 107 3.09 -14.26 10.19
N GLY A 108 3.08 -13.16 9.43
CA GLY A 108 3.44 -13.19 8.01
C GLY A 108 4.22 -11.98 7.50
N LYS A 109 4.77 -12.13 6.29
CA LYS A 109 5.68 -11.16 5.62
C LYS A 109 5.00 -10.22 4.61
N ARG A 110 3.66 -10.15 4.62
CA ARG A 110 2.84 -9.38 3.66
C ARG A 110 2.10 -8.26 4.40
N ASN A 111 1.48 -7.33 3.66
CA ASN A 111 0.89 -6.11 4.24
C ASN A 111 -0.24 -6.43 5.23
N ARG A 112 -0.71 -5.41 5.96
CA ARG A 112 -1.72 -5.53 7.02
C ARG A 112 -3.07 -4.96 6.60
N GLY A 113 -3.45 -5.17 5.34
CA GLY A 113 -4.67 -4.63 4.74
C GLY A 113 -4.56 -3.13 4.47
N GLU A 114 -3.35 -2.64 4.26
CA GLU A 114 -3.06 -1.22 4.22
C GLU A 114 -2.03 -0.90 3.13
N VAL A 115 -2.12 0.33 2.64
CA VAL A 115 -1.05 1.00 1.89
C VAL A 115 -0.40 1.98 2.84
N ARG A 116 0.93 2.11 2.80
CA ARG A 116 1.64 3.08 3.64
C ARG A 116 2.28 4.13 2.77
N ILE A 117 2.02 5.39 3.07
CA ILE A 117 2.81 6.53 2.61
C ILE A 117 3.84 6.82 3.69
N ILE A 118 5.09 6.98 3.31
CA ILE A 118 6.18 7.35 4.21
C ILE A 118 6.77 8.64 3.69
N THR A 119 6.88 9.63 4.55
CA THR A 119 7.46 10.94 4.24
C THR A 119 8.78 11.14 4.97
N ASN A 120 9.60 12.05 4.47
CA ASN A 120 10.67 12.63 5.27
C ASN A 120 10.09 13.46 6.43
N TYR A 121 10.91 13.78 7.44
CA TYR A 121 10.44 14.52 8.62
C TYR A 121 9.82 15.90 8.29
N ALA A 122 10.30 16.56 7.24
CA ALA A 122 9.76 17.83 6.78
C ALA A 122 8.48 17.70 5.96
N GLU A 123 8.02 16.47 5.68
CA GLU A 123 6.80 16.20 4.90
C GLU A 123 6.80 16.90 3.53
N THR A 124 7.94 16.88 2.83
CA THR A 124 8.11 17.48 1.49
C THR A 124 8.32 16.47 0.37
N LYS A 125 8.61 15.21 0.74
CA LYS A 125 8.76 14.09 -0.19
C LYS A 125 8.13 12.86 0.41
N TYR A 126 7.62 11.99 -0.44
CA TYR A 126 7.03 10.75 0.00
C TYR A 126 7.43 9.56 -0.87
N VAL A 127 7.36 8.38 -0.27
CA VAL A 127 7.26 7.10 -0.98
C VAL A 127 5.99 6.41 -0.54
N TYR A 128 5.50 5.45 -1.32
CA TYR A 128 4.45 4.55 -0.85
C TYR A 128 4.85 3.07 -1.00
N THR A 129 4.22 2.20 -0.22
CA THR A 129 4.38 0.75 -0.32
C THR A 129 3.04 0.04 -0.13
N THR A 130 2.81 -0.98 -0.95
CA THR A 130 1.64 -1.86 -0.90
C THR A 130 1.99 -3.27 -0.44
N ASN A 131 3.28 -3.58 -0.22
CA ASN A 131 3.78 -4.94 -0.06
C ASN A 131 4.63 -5.14 1.21
N HIS A 132 4.30 -4.40 2.27
CA HIS A 132 5.01 -4.45 3.55
C HIS A 132 6.50 -4.14 3.40
N GLU A 133 6.80 -3.00 2.75
CA GLU A 133 8.15 -2.42 2.67
C GLU A 133 9.16 -3.21 1.83
N LYS A 134 8.76 -4.31 1.18
CA LYS A 134 9.63 -5.04 0.23
C LYS A 134 10.03 -4.15 -0.95
N LYS A 135 9.12 -3.27 -1.37
CA LYS A 135 9.35 -2.26 -2.39
C LYS A 135 8.73 -0.93 -1.96
N PHE A 136 9.46 0.14 -2.23
CA PHE A 136 8.97 1.51 -2.14
C PHE A 136 8.86 2.10 -3.53
N CYS A 137 7.75 2.80 -3.80
CA CYS A 137 7.53 3.58 -5.00
C CYS A 137 7.76 5.05 -4.69
N GLY A 138 8.58 5.73 -5.51
CA GLY A 138 9.05 7.09 -5.27
C GLY A 138 10.58 7.15 -5.13
N PRO A 139 11.13 8.28 -4.66
CA PRO A 139 10.44 9.36 -3.97
C PRO A 139 9.70 10.28 -4.96
N TYR A 140 8.56 10.79 -4.52
CA TYR A 140 7.80 11.82 -5.20
C TYR A 140 7.83 13.09 -4.35
N ALA A 141 7.71 14.25 -4.99
CA ALA A 141 7.43 15.49 -4.26
C ALA A 141 6.00 15.42 -3.71
N LEU A 142 5.80 16.03 -2.55
CA LEU A 142 4.45 16.35 -2.06
C LEU A 142 3.97 17.62 -2.76
#